data_AF-A0A4Q2ULK8-F1
#
_entry.id   AF-A0A4Q2ULK8-F1
#
_cell.length_a   1.000
_cell.length_b   1.000
_cell.length_c   1.000
_cell.angle_alpha   90.00
_cell.angle_beta   90.00
_cell.angle_gamma   90.00
#
_symmetry.space_group_name_H-M   'P 1'
#
loop_
_entity.id
_entity.type
_entity.pdbx_description
1 polymer ?
#
loop_
_entity_poly.entity_id
_entity_poly.type
_entity_poly.pdbx_seq_one_letter_code
_entity_poly.pdbx_strand_id
1 'polypeptide(L)' 'MSNQRNVRRKKRWGDDDFTLKPDVVHPCQKKTYDSREAAQRHLKKILGSRGRNKKPCRSYRCECCGRWHLTSQPH' A
#
# COMPACT_ATOMS: atom_id res chain seq x y z
N MET A 1 13.62 -16.43 60.86
CA MET A 1 12.74 -16.46 59.68
C MET A 1 12.53 -15.03 59.22
N SER A 2 13.33 -14.56 58.25
CA SER A 2 13.37 -13.13 57.88
C SER A 2 12.63 -12.90 56.56
N ASN A 3 11.51 -12.20 56.68
CA ASN A 3 10.50 -11.95 55.66
C ASN A 3 10.99 -10.84 54.69
N GLN A 4 11.47 -11.21 53.50
CA GLN A 4 11.94 -10.24 52.50
C GLN A 4 10.76 -9.71 51.68
N ARG A 5 10.60 -8.38 51.72
CA ARG A 5 9.48 -7.62 51.19
C ARG A 5 9.51 -7.54 49.67
N ASN A 6 8.30 -7.68 49.14
CA ASN A 6 7.87 -7.57 47.76
C ASN A 6 8.25 -6.21 47.12
N VAL A 7 9.26 -6.19 46.24
CA VAL A 7 9.57 -5.01 45.41
C VAL A 7 8.70 -5.04 44.14
N ARG A 8 7.53 -4.40 44.22
CA ARG A 8 6.68 -4.08 43.06
C ARG A 8 7.42 -3.09 42.14
N ARG A 9 8.21 -3.62 41.20
CA ARG A 9 8.74 -2.83 40.08
C ARG A 9 7.58 -2.44 39.15
N LYS A 10 7.08 -1.21 39.30
CA LYS A 10 6.27 -0.51 38.30
C LYS A 10 7.07 -0.45 37.00
N LYS A 11 6.72 -1.28 36.01
CA LYS A 11 7.19 -1.10 34.62
C LYS A 11 6.65 0.24 34.15
N ARG A 12 7.54 1.23 34.06
CA ARG A 12 7.29 2.53 33.41
C ARG A 12 7.07 2.23 31.93
N TRP A 13 5.96 2.72 31.40
CA TRP A 13 5.58 2.65 29.99
C TRP A 13 6.74 3.20 29.16
N GLY A 14 7.41 2.31 28.44
CA GLY A 14 8.54 2.64 27.60
C GLY A 14 8.05 3.11 26.24
N ASP A 15 8.37 4.37 25.97
CA ASP A 15 8.60 5.04 24.70
C ASP A 15 8.11 4.29 23.44
N ASP A 16 6.89 4.62 23.00
CA ASP A 16 6.45 4.43 21.63
C ASP A 16 7.34 5.28 20.71
N ASP A 17 8.42 4.65 20.20
CA ASP A 17 9.22 5.15 19.09
C ASP A 17 8.34 5.19 17.84
N PHE A 18 7.54 6.24 17.75
CA PHE A 18 6.68 6.55 16.62
C PHE A 18 7.56 7.16 15.55
N THR A 19 8.46 6.35 14.98
CA THR A 19 9.21 6.72 13.79
C THR A 19 8.19 6.95 12.66
N LEU A 20 7.76 8.20 12.52
CA LEU A 20 6.96 8.71 11.42
C LEU A 20 7.77 8.50 10.14
N LYS A 21 7.51 7.38 9.47
CA LYS A 21 8.05 7.10 8.14
C LYS A 21 7.69 8.28 7.23
N PRO A 22 8.65 8.83 6.48
CA PRO A 22 8.38 9.95 5.60
C PRO A 22 7.28 9.54 4.63
N ASP A 23 6.25 10.38 4.53
CA ASP A 23 5.29 10.36 3.44
C ASP A 23 6.08 10.46 2.13
N VAL A 24 6.34 9.31 1.51
CA VAL A 24 6.93 9.26 0.20
C VAL A 24 5.84 9.78 -0.73
N VAL A 25 5.95 11.06 -1.07
CA VAL A 25 5.07 11.74 -2.02
C VAL A 25 5.16 10.97 -3.33
N HIS A 26 4.27 10.00 -3.50
CA HIS A 26 4.10 9.32 -4.76
C HIS A 26 3.38 10.30 -5.68
N PRO A 27 4.01 10.74 -6.78
CA PRO A 27 3.44 11.77 -7.66
C PRO A 27 2.16 11.30 -8.37
N CYS A 28 1.73 10.05 -8.12
CA CYS A 28 0.55 9.45 -8.68
C CYS A 28 -0.26 8.78 -7.58
N GLN A 29 -1.52 9.21 -7.43
CA GLN A 29 -2.49 8.62 -6.50
C GLN A 29 -3.06 7.28 -7.00
N LYS A 30 -2.70 6.87 -8.22
CA LYS A 30 -3.20 5.64 -8.86
C LYS A 30 -2.33 4.44 -8.50
N LYS A 31 -2.89 3.23 -8.61
CA LYS A 31 -2.10 2.00 -8.52
C LYS A 31 -1.00 2.00 -9.58
N THR A 32 0.25 1.97 -9.10
CA THR A 32 1.44 1.87 -9.92
C THR A 32 1.94 0.44 -9.97
N TYR A 33 2.49 0.04 -11.10
CA TYR A 33 3.12 -1.26 -11.32
C TYR A 33 4.54 -1.02 -11.83
N ASP A 34 5.51 -1.78 -11.30
CA ASP A 34 6.91 -1.62 -11.68
C ASP A 34 7.19 -2.14 -13.10
N SER A 35 6.44 -3.15 -13.54
CA SER A 35 6.62 -3.79 -14.85
C SER A 35 5.32 -3.86 -15.66
N ARG A 36 5.46 -3.82 -16.99
CA ARG A 36 4.36 -4.01 -17.94
C ARG A 36 3.60 -5.31 -17.68
N GLU A 37 4.33 -6.38 -17.41
CA GLU A 37 3.76 -7.71 -17.15
C GLU A 37 2.90 -7.72 -15.89
N ALA A 38 3.33 -7.03 -14.83
CA ALA A 38 2.57 -6.90 -13.60
C ALA A 38 1.25 -6.15 -13.86
N ALA A 39 1.31 -5.05 -14.62
CA ALA A 39 0.12 -4.31 -15.04
C ALA A 39 -0.82 -5.18 -15.89
N GLN A 40 -0.29 -5.93 -16.86
CA GLN A 40 -1.07 -6.82 -17.72
C GLN A 40 -1.72 -7.97 -16.94
N ARG A 41 -1.02 -8.56 -15.96
CA ARG A 41 -1.57 -9.62 -15.10
C ARG A 41 -2.79 -9.10 -14.31
N HIS A 42 -2.69 -7.88 -13.78
CA HIS A 42 -3.82 -7.23 -13.11
C HIS A 42 -4.94 -6.86 -14.07
N LEU A 43 -4.61 -6.36 -15.27
CA LEU A 43 -5.57 -6.07 -16.32
C LEU A 43 -6.36 -7.33 -16.70
N LYS A 44 -5.69 -8.48 -16.87
CA LYS A 44 -6.35 -9.78 -17.13
C LYS A 44 -7.29 -10.18 -16.00
N LYS A 45 -6.90 -9.99 -14.73
CA LYS A 45 -7.79 -10.25 -13.58
C LYS A 45 -9.04 -9.37 -13.62
N ILE A 46 -8.86 -8.07 -13.90
CA ILE A 46 -9.97 -7.12 -14.05
C ILE A 46 -10.86 -7.57 -15.22
N LEU A 47 -10.28 -7.90 -16.39
CA LEU A 47 -11.00 -8.42 -17.56
C LEU A 47 -11.64 -9.81 -17.37
N GLY A 48 -11.17 -10.62 -16.43
CA GLY A 48 -11.79 -11.90 -16.06
C GLY A 48 -13.01 -11.75 -15.15
N SER A 49 -13.09 -10.68 -14.34
CA SER A 49 -14.22 -10.46 -13.42
C SER A 49 -15.51 -10.08 -14.17
N ARG A 50 -16.46 -11.01 -14.33
CA ARG A 50 -17.70 -10.81 -15.10
C ARG A 50 -18.60 -9.72 -14.49
N GLY A 51 -18.48 -8.49 -14.97
CA GLY A 51 -19.40 -7.38 -14.66
C GLY A 51 -20.02 -6.81 -15.93
N ARG A 52 -21.34 -6.55 -15.92
CA ARG A 52 -22.12 -6.09 -17.09
C ARG A 52 -21.67 -4.75 -17.69
N ASN A 53 -20.98 -3.89 -16.91
CA ASN A 53 -20.55 -2.55 -17.33
C ASN A 53 -19.03 -2.38 -17.29
N LYS A 54 -18.30 -3.20 -18.04
CA LYS A 54 -16.84 -3.09 -18.12
C LYS A 54 -16.40 -1.96 -19.03
N LYS A 55 -15.72 -0.98 -18.45
CA LYS A 55 -14.98 0.03 -19.21
C LYS A 55 -13.66 -0.57 -19.72
N PRO A 56 -13.23 -0.25 -20.95
CA PRO A 56 -11.98 -0.75 -21.49
C PRO A 56 -10.81 -0.24 -20.64
N CYS A 57 -10.19 -1.15 -19.88
CA CYS A 57 -8.96 -0.85 -19.15
C CYS A 57 -7.75 -1.18 -20.01
N ARG A 58 -6.81 -0.24 -20.10
CA ARG A 58 -5.52 -0.40 -20.78
C ARG A 58 -4.37 -0.13 -19.80
N SER A 59 -3.21 -0.74 -20.05
CA SER A 59 -1.98 -0.42 -19.32
C SER A 59 -1.19 0.62 -20.10
N TYR A 60 -0.75 1.70 -19.46
CA TYR A 60 0.09 2.74 -20.05
C TYR A 60 1.26 3.08 -19.12
N ARG A 61 2.37 3.55 -19.69
CA ARG A 61 3.48 4.10 -18.91
C ARG A 61 3.15 5.55 -18.56
N CYS A 62 3.22 5.90 -17.29
CA CYS A 62 2.97 7.27 -16.84
C CYS A 62 4.24 8.12 -17.01
N GLU A 63 4.08 9.29 -17.60
CA GLU A 63 5.19 10.23 -17.84
C GLU A 63 5.62 10.95 -16.55
N CYS A 64 4.70 11.13 -15.58
CA CYS A 64 5.01 11.81 -14.31
C CYS A 64 5.80 10.94 -13.31
N CYS A 65 5.53 9.64 -13.26
CA CYS A 65 6.15 8.74 -12.27
C CYS A 65 7.04 7.66 -12.89
N GLY A 66 7.06 7.55 -14.23
CA GLY A 66 7.83 6.55 -14.98
C GLY A 66 7.32 5.11 -14.89
N ARG A 67 6.33 4.84 -14.03
CA ARG A 67 5.76 3.51 -13.73
C ARG A 67 4.58 3.15 -14.64
N TRP A 68 4.20 1.87 -14.63
CA TRP A 68 3.05 1.38 -15.37
C TRP A 68 1.75 1.59 -14.60
N HIS A 69 0.77 2.19 -15.24
CA HIS A 69 -0.56 2.44 -14.67
C HIS A 69 -1.63 1.71 -15.46
N LEU A 70 -2.78 1.50 -14.82
CA LEU A 70 -3.99 1.04 -15.47
C LEU A 70 -4.95 2.21 -15.66
N THR A 71 -5.52 2.33 -16.85
CA THR A 71 -6.57 3.29 -17.16
C THR A 71 -7.90 2.73 -16.65
N SER A 72 -8.29 3.01 -15.41
CA SER A 72 -9.69 2.87 -14.99
C SER A 72 -10.30 4.26 -14.88
N GLN A 73 -11.25 4.57 -15.76
CA GLN A 73 -12.07 5.79 -15.77
C GLN A 73 -13.43 5.52 -15.10
N PRO A 74 -14.26 6.52 -14.73
CA PRO A 74 -14.10 7.82 -14.07
C PRO A 74 -14.52 7.69 -12.58
N HIS A 75 -14.68 8.84 -11.90
CA HIS A 75 -15.17 9.02 -10.52
C HIS A 75 -16.35 8.12 -10.13
#